data_AF-A0A259NKN5-F1
#
_entry.id   AF-A0A259NKN5-F1
#
_cell.length_a   1.000
_cell.length_b   1.000
_cell.length_c   1.000
_cell.angle_alpha   90.00
_cell.angle_beta   90.00
_cell.angle_gamma   90.00
#
_symmetry.space_group_name_H-M   'P 1'
#
loop_
_entity.id
_entity.type
_entity.pdbx_description
1 polymer ?
#
loop_
_entity_poly.entity_id
_entity_poly.type
_entity_poly.pdbx_seq_one_letter_code
_entity_poly.pdbx_strand_id
1 'polypeptide(L)' 'MFGWLKPDPVKKLRKAYDQKLEQAMHAQRNGDMRLFADLTAESEELWRKIEQLQQQHAANQ' A
#
# COMPACT_ATOMS: atom_id res chain seq x y z
N MET A 1 -23.79 -6.02 17.56
CA MET A 1 -23.28 -7.40 17.45
C MET A 1 -22.43 -7.47 16.18
N PHE A 2 -21.13 -7.78 16.33
CA PHE A 2 -20.03 -7.62 15.37
C PHE A 2 -20.07 -8.61 14.20
N GLY A 3 -21.02 -8.47 13.29
CA GLY A 3 -21.21 -9.40 12.18
C GLY A 3 -20.94 -8.83 10.80
N TRP A 4 -19.77 -8.22 10.51
CA TRP A 4 -19.36 -8.01 9.09
C TRP A 4 -17.95 -7.47 8.78
N LEU A 5 -16.97 -7.56 9.69
CA LEU A 5 -15.61 -7.13 9.36
C LEU A 5 -14.81 -8.27 8.71
N LYS A 6 -15.23 -8.74 7.52
CA LYS A 6 -14.27 -9.45 6.66
C LYS A 6 -13.20 -8.42 6.26
N PRO A 7 -11.93 -8.61 6.62
CA PRO A 7 -10.90 -7.66 6.24
C PRO A 7 -10.76 -7.71 4.73
N ASP A 8 -11.15 -6.62 4.07
CA ASP A 8 -10.90 -6.45 2.64
C ASP A 8 -9.37 -6.38 2.45
N PRO A 9 -8.77 -7.39 1.79
CA PRO A 9 -7.32 -7.46 1.62
C PRO A 9 -6.79 -6.25 0.85
N VAL A 10 -7.59 -5.69 -0.06
CA VAL A 10 -7.24 -4.47 -0.80
C VAL A 10 -7.17 -3.27 0.13
N LYS A 11 -8.14 -3.11 1.04
CA LYS A 11 -8.11 -2.01 2.04
C LYS A 11 -6.91 -2.13 2.98
N LYS A 12 -6.53 -3.34 3.38
CA LYS A 12 -5.35 -3.57 4.21
C LYS A 12 -4.06 -3.16 3.48
N LEU A 13 -3.91 -3.56 2.22
CA LEU A 13 -2.74 -3.18 1.42
C LEU A 13 -2.71 -1.69 1.12
N ARG A 14 -3.86 -1.06 0.84
CA ARG A 14 -3.95 0.39 0.63
C ARG A 14 -3.48 1.16 1.87
N LYS A 15 -3.89 0.74 3.07
CA LYS A 15 -3.40 1.36 4.31
C LYS A 15 -1.88 1.22 4.46
N ALA A 16 -1.32 0.05 4.15
CA ALA A 16 0.13 -0.16 4.19
C ALA A 16 0.86 0.72 3.16
N TYR A 17 0.31 0.86 1.96
CA TYR A 17 0.82 1.75 0.91
C TYR A 17 0.86 3.21 1.38
N ASP A 18 -0.26 3.71 1.92
CA ASP A 18 -0.36 5.09 2.40
C ASP A 18 0.66 5.36 3.53
N GLN A 19 0.86 4.38 4.44
CA GLN A 19 1.88 4.48 5.50
C GLN A 19 3.32 4.55 4.94
N LYS A 20 3.63 3.78 3.89
CA LYS A 20 4.95 3.79 3.25
C LYS A 20 5.21 5.12 2.54
N LEU A 21 4.20 5.68 1.88
CA LEU A 21 4.29 7.01 1.29
C LEU A 21 4.51 8.10 2.34
N GLU A 22 3.81 8.05 3.47
CA GLU A 22 4.01 9.00 4.56
C GLU A 22 5.44 8.93 5.10
N GLN A 23 5.96 7.72 5.33
CA GLN A 23 7.36 7.51 5.73
C GLN A 23 8.33 8.05 4.68
N ALA A 24 8.06 7.80 3.40
CA ALA A 24 8.88 8.30 2.29
C ALA A 24 8.88 9.84 2.26
N MET A 25 7.73 10.49 2.46
CA MET A 25 7.66 11.95 2.55
C MET A 25 8.50 12.50 3.71
N HIS A 26 8.47 11.84 4.88
CA HIS A 26 9.32 12.21 6.00
C HIS A 26 10.81 12.01 5.68
N ALA A 27 11.19 10.90 5.05
CA ALA A 27 12.56 10.64 4.63
C ALA A 27 13.06 11.70 3.63
N GLN A 28 12.25 12.04 2.62
CA GLN A 28 12.54 13.09 1.66
C GLN A 28 12.71 14.46 2.35
N ARG A 29 11.79 14.82 3.26
CA ARG A 29 11.85 16.09 3.99
C ARG A 29 13.08 16.20 4.89
N ASN A 30 13.54 15.07 5.43
CA ASN A 30 14.74 14.99 6.25
C ASN A 30 16.03 14.85 5.40
N GLY A 31 15.92 14.76 4.07
CA GLY A 31 17.05 14.62 3.15
C GLY A 31 17.64 13.21 3.05
N ASP A 32 16.98 12.19 3.61
CA ASP A 32 17.42 10.80 3.50
C ASP A 32 16.94 10.19 2.18
N MET A 33 17.70 10.44 1.12
CA MET A 33 17.38 10.00 -0.23
C MET A 33 17.41 8.48 -0.41
N ARG A 34 18.25 7.77 0.35
CA ARG A 34 18.33 6.30 0.29
C ARG A 34 17.06 5.69 0.87
N LEU A 35 16.71 6.11 2.08
CA LEU A 35 15.48 5.65 2.73
C LEU A 35 14.24 6.06 1.92
N PHE A 36 14.22 7.25 1.34
CA PHE A 36 13.15 7.68 0.44
C PHE A 36 13.00 6.74 -0.76
N ALA A 37 14.11 6.39 -1.43
CA ALA A 37 14.09 5.49 -2.58
C ALA A 37 13.58 4.09 -2.18
N ASP A 38 14.07 3.55 -1.07
CA ASP A 38 13.65 2.23 -0.57
C ASP A 38 12.16 2.20 -0.22
N LEU A 39 11.67 3.20 0.54
CA LEU A 39 10.26 3.29 0.92
C LEU A 39 9.34 3.52 -0.28
N THR A 40 9.80 4.28 -1.27
CA THR A 40 9.06 4.49 -2.52
C THR A 40 8.95 3.17 -3.30
N ALA A 41 10.04 2.42 -3.44
CA ALA A 41 10.03 1.12 -4.10
C ALA A 41 9.09 0.12 -3.38
N GLU A 42 9.14 0.06 -2.05
CA GLU A 42 8.22 -0.77 -1.25
C GLU A 42 6.75 -0.36 -1.46
N SER A 43 6.47 0.94 -1.57
CA SER A 43 5.12 1.44 -1.86
C SER A 43 4.64 0.99 -3.24
N GLU A 44 5.50 1.04 -4.27
CA GLU A 44 5.16 0.57 -5.61
C GLU A 44 4.85 -0.93 -5.64
N GLU A 45 5.59 -1.75 -4.89
CA GLU A 45 5.29 -3.17 -4.75
C GLU A 45 3.91 -3.42 -4.12
N LEU A 46 3.54 -2.63 -3.10
CA LEU A 46 2.22 -2.70 -2.49
C LEU A 46 1.13 -2.29 -3.48
N TRP A 47 1.38 -1.26 -4.29
CA TRP A 47 0.46 -0.83 -5.34
C TRP A 47 0.23 -1.92 -6.38
N ARG A 48 1.29 -2.57 -6.86
CA ARG A 48 1.17 -3.70 -7.80
C ARG A 48 0.34 -4.85 -7.23
N LYS A 49 0.51 -5.17 -5.94
CA LYS A 49 -0.31 -6.19 -5.26
C LYS A 49 -1.78 -5.78 -5.19
N ILE A 50 -2.07 -4.50 -4.97
CA ILE A 50 -3.44 -3.96 -5.00
C ILE A 50 -4.05 -4.12 -6.39
N GLU A 51 -3.34 -3.70 -7.44
CA GLU A 51 -3.81 -3.81 -8.83
C GLU A 51 -4.10 -5.26 -9.21
N GLN A 52 -3.20 -6.19 -8.86
CA GLN A 52 -3.39 -7.62 -9.12
C GLN A 52 -4.64 -8.16 -8.43
N LEU A 53 -4.86 -7.82 -7.17
CA LEU A 53 -6.06 -8.24 -6.44
C LEU A 53 -7.33 -7.61 -7.01
N GLN A 54 -7.29 -6.33 -7.41
CA GLN A 54 -8.43 -5.68 -8.03
C GLN A 54 -8.79 -6.32 -9.38
N GLN A 55 -7.78 -6.62 -10.20
CA GLN A 55 -7.98 -7.34 -11.47
C GLN A 55 -8.54 -8.75 -11.25
N GLN A 56 -8.05 -9.49 -10.25
CA GLN A 56 -8.59 -10.80 -9.90
C GLN A 56 -10.05 -10.71 -9.43
N HIS A 57 -10.40 -9.72 -8.60
CA HIS A 57 -11.78 -9.53 -8.18
C HIS A 57 -12.70 -9.11 -9.34
N ALA A 58 -12.21 -8.29 -10.29
CA ALA A 58 -12.97 -7.86 -11.45
C ALA A 58 -13.14 -8.98 -12.51
N ALA A 59 -12.15 -9.87 -12.66
CA ALA A 59 -12.23 -11.01 -13.59
C ALA A 59 -13.11 -12.16 -13.07
N ASN A 60 -13.35 -12.20 -11.75
CA ASN A 60 -14.18 -13.21 -11.10
C ASN A 60 -15.61 -12.74 -10.80
N GLN A 61 -16.00 -11.55 -11.30
CA GLN A 61 -17.34 -10.96 -11.20
C GLN A 61 -17.98 -10.87 -12.59
#